data_AF-A0A1E4ZGN8-F1
#
_entry.id   AF-A0A1E4ZGN8-F1
#
_cell.length_a   1.000
_cell.length_b   1.000
_cell.length_c   1.000
_cell.angle_alpha   90.00
_cell.angle_beta   90.00
_cell.angle_gamma   90.00
#
_symmetry.space_group_name_H-M   'P 1'
#
loop_
_entity.id
_entity.type
_entity.pdbx_description
1 polymer ?
#
loop_
_entity_poly.entity_id
_entity_poly.type
_entity_poly.pdbx_seq_one_letter_code
_entity_poly.pdbx_strand_id
1 'polypeptide(L)'
;MLTKNKRLDKIQPLLRSMHGQLEHSVYGIVDSVTNGVPNVVRRWRGTIGNMVATDEEPNIFVIEKLEPMILKHKKYKCMFGGRAGSKSIMAMDVMAGEVNSNGSKVFCLRERMTSLRESIYEGIKERVRDQSFKGFAPYPSLWEIRHNTGGKFKFGGLQNIIDMKGSFNYKFFLTEEAARVSQKTLDTLGATLRGVEGAELWYIWNPESSTDAMSQEFIAPYQADLDRYGYYEDDYHLIINVNFNDNPWFFEDESLREEYEKDKEKMIDGRLSRSRFNHIWHGAFNDDIDTSVILPDWFDACIDAHIKLGFEPRGAKVVGHDPSDTGLDEKGYCARHGVLIEELTELDGENANRAFDVACKKARQYGVDSFGWDCDGMGALLRDQAKRNFHGTKVNYFQYKGSESPHNPEAVFLYNDEYNIQKGAKVKDVFKNKKAQNIINFAERMRKTYEAVTKKGDVYIDPDEMVSFSSKIDKVMLAKFRAECCKTPLKPSDKIMFFSKDELRRGVTTGNGDKIKIPSPNLFDAAVLSFDDDCIVKKQPGKAYIPRPIKPMGRR
;
A
#
# COMPACT_ATOMS: atom_id res chain seq x y z
N MET A 1 58.94 0.25 17.54
CA MET A 1 59.11 1.47 16.71
C MET A 1 58.43 1.26 15.37
N LEU A 2 57.16 1.63 15.23
CA LEU A 2 56.52 1.76 13.91
C LEU A 2 57.24 2.90 13.18
N THR A 3 57.98 2.56 12.13
CA THR A 3 58.92 3.43 11.41
C THR A 3 58.30 4.77 11.02
N LYS A 4 59.00 5.87 11.33
CA LYS A 4 58.64 7.27 11.01
C LYS A 4 58.07 7.47 9.59
N ASN A 5 58.53 6.69 8.62
CA ASN A 5 58.08 6.74 7.22
C ASN A 5 56.57 6.46 7.07
N LYS A 6 56.03 5.38 7.67
CA LYS A 6 54.58 5.07 7.60
C LYS A 6 53.69 6.11 8.26
N ARG A 7 54.21 6.90 9.22
CA ARG A 7 53.48 8.04 9.81
C ARG A 7 53.53 9.27 8.90
N LEU A 8 54.68 9.55 8.30
CA LEU A 8 54.83 10.65 7.32
C LEU A 8 53.94 10.45 6.09
N ASP A 9 53.90 9.23 5.55
CA ASP A 9 53.06 8.87 4.39
C ASP A 9 51.55 9.05 4.67
N LYS A 10 51.12 8.95 5.93
CA LYS A 10 49.73 9.22 6.35
C LYS A 10 49.49 10.70 6.65
N ILE A 11 50.46 11.42 7.21
CA ILE A 11 50.31 12.83 7.64
C ILE A 11 50.36 13.79 6.45
N GLN A 12 51.14 13.50 5.42
CA GLN A 12 51.32 14.41 4.28
C GLN A 12 50.05 14.56 3.40
N PRO A 13 49.31 13.50 3.06
CA PRO A 13 48.01 13.61 2.38
C PRO A 13 46.97 14.34 3.25
N LEU A 14 46.94 14.07 4.55
CA LEU A 14 46.04 14.74 5.50
C LEU A 14 46.24 16.26 5.52
N LEU A 15 47.49 16.73 5.58
CA LEU A 15 47.81 18.16 5.54
C LEU A 15 47.46 18.79 4.19
N ARG A 16 47.70 18.07 3.08
CA ARG A 16 47.37 18.52 1.72
C ARG A 16 45.86 18.66 1.51
N SER A 17 45.08 17.69 1.98
CA SER A 17 43.60 17.73 2.00
C SER A 17 43.09 18.91 2.84
N MET A 18 43.69 19.16 4.02
CA MET A 18 43.36 20.34 4.83
C MET A 18 43.63 21.67 4.11
N HIS A 19 44.63 21.71 3.22
CA HIS A 19 44.95 22.88 2.39
C HIS A 19 44.19 22.93 1.04
N GLY A 20 43.24 22.01 0.80
CA GLY A 20 42.39 22.03 -0.39
C GLY A 20 42.96 21.31 -1.62
N GLN A 21 44.01 20.50 -1.47
CA GLN A 21 44.44 19.58 -2.53
C GLN A 21 43.52 18.35 -2.58
N LEU A 22 43.09 17.98 -3.80
CA LEU A 22 42.18 16.85 -4.02
C LEU A 22 42.84 15.53 -3.64
N GLU A 23 42.16 14.75 -2.80
CA GLU A 23 42.50 13.36 -2.50
C GLU A 23 41.42 12.47 -3.10
N HIS A 24 41.80 11.57 -3.99
CA HIS A 24 40.83 10.67 -4.61
C HIS A 24 40.29 9.67 -3.58
N SER A 25 38.98 9.62 -3.46
CA SER A 25 38.27 8.63 -2.66
C SER A 25 38.49 7.23 -3.21
N VAL A 26 38.54 6.25 -2.31
CA VAL A 26 38.75 4.84 -2.64
C VAL A 26 37.52 4.05 -2.16
N TYR A 27 36.87 3.40 -3.11
CA TYR A 27 35.61 2.68 -2.94
C TYR A 27 35.90 1.19 -2.83
N GLY A 28 35.39 0.56 -1.77
CA GLY A 28 35.40 -0.89 -1.57
C GLY A 28 34.02 -1.46 -1.83
N ILE A 29 33.93 -2.42 -2.74
CA ILE A 29 32.69 -3.13 -3.04
C ILE A 29 32.55 -4.30 -2.08
N VAL A 30 31.41 -4.36 -1.39
CA VAL A 30 31.15 -5.31 -0.29
C VAL A 30 30.05 -6.28 -0.70
N ASP A 31 30.33 -7.57 -0.60
CA ASP A 31 29.37 -8.66 -0.85
C ASP A 31 28.77 -9.24 0.45
N SER A 32 29.53 -9.18 1.54
CA SER A 32 29.22 -9.81 2.82
C SER A 32 29.92 -9.09 3.96
N VAL A 33 29.36 -9.22 5.16
CA VAL A 33 29.93 -8.70 6.41
C VAL A 33 29.91 -9.84 7.41
N THR A 34 31.02 -10.05 8.11
CA THR A 34 31.14 -11.07 9.15
C THR A 34 31.71 -10.44 10.40
N ASN A 35 30.95 -10.46 11.50
CA ASN A 35 31.35 -9.85 12.78
C ASN A 35 31.73 -8.37 12.62
N GLY A 36 30.92 -7.62 11.88
CA GLY A 36 31.15 -6.20 11.56
C GLY A 36 32.31 -5.91 10.60
N VAL A 37 33.01 -6.92 10.06
CA VAL A 37 34.10 -6.73 9.10
C VAL A 37 33.59 -6.92 7.67
N PRO A 38 33.64 -5.89 6.80
CA PRO A 38 33.20 -6.02 5.42
C PRO A 38 34.20 -6.82 4.58
N ASN A 39 33.70 -7.79 3.82
CA ASN A 39 34.48 -8.49 2.81
C ASN A 39 34.54 -7.64 1.52
N VAL A 40 35.70 -7.08 1.23
CA VAL A 40 35.90 -6.20 0.06
C VAL A 40 36.35 -7.03 -1.14
N VAL A 41 35.46 -7.22 -2.11
CA VAL A 41 35.71 -8.05 -3.30
C VAL A 41 36.34 -7.27 -4.45
N ARG A 42 36.08 -5.95 -4.53
CA ARG A 42 36.62 -5.06 -5.58
C ARG A 42 36.93 -3.69 -4.98
N ARG A 43 37.92 -3.01 -5.55
CA ARG A 43 38.38 -1.70 -5.10
C ARG A 43 38.54 -0.78 -6.29
N TRP A 44 37.99 0.43 -6.15
CA TRP A 44 37.97 1.44 -7.19
C TRP A 44 38.48 2.78 -6.66
N ARG A 45 39.22 3.51 -7.49
CA ARG A 45 39.65 4.88 -7.21
C ARG A 45 39.30 5.75 -8.40
N GLY A 46 38.83 6.97 -8.13
CA GLY A 46 38.54 7.93 -9.18
C GLY A 46 37.22 8.64 -8.94
N THR A 47 36.50 8.86 -10.03
CA THR A 47 35.28 9.68 -10.07
C THR A 47 34.18 8.89 -10.73
N ILE A 48 32.92 9.25 -10.46
CA ILE A 48 31.78 8.58 -11.09
C ILE A 48 31.94 8.54 -12.62
N GLY A 49 31.86 7.34 -13.19
CA GLY A 49 32.03 7.11 -14.64
C GLY A 49 33.48 6.96 -15.11
N ASN A 50 34.47 7.27 -14.26
CA ASN A 50 35.91 7.19 -14.57
C ASN A 50 36.67 6.58 -13.39
N MET A 51 36.25 5.38 -12.98
CA MET A 51 36.90 4.62 -11.93
C MET A 51 38.01 3.73 -12.48
N VAL A 52 39.11 3.60 -11.75
CA VAL A 52 40.21 2.66 -12.04
C VAL A 52 40.38 1.68 -10.88
N ALA A 53 40.72 0.43 -11.19
CA ALA A 53 41.00 -0.56 -10.17
C ALA A 53 42.23 -0.14 -9.34
N THR A 54 42.23 -0.46 -8.05
CA THR A 54 43.31 -0.08 -7.14
C THR A 54 43.49 -1.12 -6.03
N ASP A 55 44.70 -1.16 -5.45
CA ASP A 55 45.02 -1.94 -4.24
C ASP A 55 45.01 -1.06 -2.97
N GLU A 56 44.66 0.22 -3.10
CA GLU A 56 44.56 1.15 -1.97
C GLU A 56 43.40 0.77 -1.02
N GLU A 57 43.58 1.02 0.28
CA GLU A 57 42.54 0.74 1.27
C GLU A 57 41.31 1.65 1.07
N PRO A 58 40.09 1.09 1.04
CA PRO A 58 38.88 1.87 0.83
C PRO A 58 38.50 2.70 2.06
N ASN A 59 37.97 3.88 1.81
CA ASN A 59 37.33 4.75 2.80
C ASN A 59 35.83 4.93 2.55
N ILE A 60 35.33 4.48 1.40
CA ILE A 60 33.92 4.41 1.06
C ILE A 60 33.55 2.95 0.82
N PHE A 61 32.46 2.48 1.40
CA PHE A 61 31.96 1.12 1.16
C PHE A 61 30.64 1.17 0.40
N VAL A 62 30.53 0.36 -0.65
CA VAL A 62 29.34 0.27 -1.51
C VAL A 62 28.93 -1.18 -1.61
N ILE A 63 27.64 -1.49 -1.47
CA ILE A 63 27.16 -2.85 -1.67
C ILE A 63 27.36 -3.25 -3.14
N GLU A 64 27.63 -4.54 -3.38
CA GLU A 64 27.87 -5.07 -4.71
C GLU A 64 26.80 -4.65 -5.74
N LYS A 65 25.52 -4.73 -5.38
CA LYS A 65 24.42 -4.37 -6.27
C LYS A 65 24.42 -2.90 -6.72
N LEU A 66 25.01 -2.00 -5.95
CA LEU A 66 25.08 -0.56 -6.26
C LEU A 66 26.41 -0.15 -6.89
N GLU A 67 27.34 -1.08 -7.15
CA GLU A 67 28.58 -0.80 -7.87
C GLU A 67 28.38 -0.05 -9.21
N PRO A 68 27.36 -0.38 -10.04
CA PRO A 68 27.14 0.35 -11.30
C PRO A 68 26.92 1.87 -11.12
N MET A 69 26.43 2.30 -9.96
CA MET A 69 26.18 3.72 -9.65
C MET A 69 27.46 4.56 -9.65
N ILE A 70 28.61 3.96 -9.30
CA ILE A 70 29.91 4.64 -9.31
C ILE A 70 30.67 4.41 -10.62
N LEU A 71 30.43 3.30 -11.31
CA LEU A 71 31.18 2.95 -12.53
C LEU A 71 30.64 3.65 -13.78
N LYS A 72 29.36 4.00 -13.83
CA LYS A 72 28.70 4.49 -15.04
C LYS A 72 28.27 5.94 -14.90
N HIS A 73 28.27 6.70 -15.99
CA HIS A 73 27.61 8.01 -16.06
C HIS A 73 26.22 7.84 -16.68
N LYS A 74 25.18 8.39 -16.05
CA LYS A 74 23.80 8.42 -16.57
C LYS A 74 23.09 9.69 -16.12
N LYS A 75 22.20 10.23 -16.96
CA LYS A 75 21.43 11.43 -16.64
C LYS A 75 20.52 11.18 -15.42
N TYR A 76 19.88 10.03 -15.38
CA TYR A 76 18.99 9.61 -14.30
C TYR A 76 19.57 8.37 -13.63
N LYS A 77 19.86 8.47 -12.34
CA LYS A 77 20.26 7.33 -11.51
C LYS A 77 19.28 7.17 -10.36
N CYS A 78 18.61 6.03 -10.34
CA CYS A 78 17.50 5.77 -9.44
C CYS A 78 17.80 4.55 -8.56
N MET A 79 17.60 4.70 -7.26
CA MET A 79 17.64 3.58 -6.31
C MET A 79 16.30 3.54 -5.58
N PHE A 80 15.53 2.48 -5.78
CA PHE A 80 14.25 2.29 -5.10
C PHE A 80 14.18 0.93 -4.41
N GLY A 81 13.26 0.77 -3.47
CA GLY A 81 13.01 -0.51 -2.78
C GLY A 81 12.50 -0.31 -1.36
N GLY A 82 12.49 -1.36 -0.56
CA GLY A 82 12.04 -1.33 0.83
C GLY A 82 13.04 -0.70 1.79
N ARG A 83 12.74 -0.80 3.09
CA ARG A 83 13.62 -0.35 4.17
C ARG A 83 14.97 -1.06 4.16
N ALA A 84 15.95 -0.41 4.75
CA ALA A 84 17.28 -0.96 5.02
C ALA A 84 18.09 -1.47 3.81
N GLY A 85 17.78 -1.03 2.58
CA GLY A 85 18.57 -1.34 1.39
C GLY A 85 19.85 -0.51 1.20
N SER A 86 20.33 0.21 2.22
CA SER A 86 21.55 1.06 2.18
C SER A 86 21.54 2.25 1.20
N LYS A 87 20.40 2.56 0.57
CA LYS A 87 20.23 3.63 -0.45
C LYS A 87 20.80 4.99 -0.02
N SER A 88 20.31 5.53 1.10
CA SER A 88 20.72 6.87 1.58
C SER A 88 22.17 6.89 2.07
N ILE A 89 22.63 5.82 2.74
CA ILE A 89 24.02 5.71 3.20
C ILE A 89 24.97 5.77 2.00
N MET A 90 24.71 4.95 0.98
CA MET A 90 25.48 4.93 -0.25
C MET A 90 25.49 6.31 -0.93
N ALA A 91 24.33 6.94 -1.09
CA ALA A 91 24.24 8.25 -1.74
C ALA A 91 25.04 9.32 -0.98
N MET A 92 24.92 9.38 0.35
CA MET A 92 25.69 10.32 1.18
C MET A 92 27.19 10.08 1.05
N ASP A 93 27.61 8.83 1.13
CA ASP A 93 29.02 8.43 1.10
C ASP A 93 29.68 8.76 -0.24
N VAL A 94 29.04 8.37 -1.33
CA VAL A 94 29.55 8.58 -2.68
C VAL A 94 29.59 10.06 -3.01
N MET A 95 28.55 10.82 -2.65
CA MET A 95 28.54 12.27 -2.90
C MET A 95 29.60 13.00 -2.07
N ALA A 96 29.86 12.57 -0.83
CA ALA A 96 30.96 13.12 -0.03
C ALA A 96 32.30 12.85 -0.69
N GLY A 97 32.49 11.64 -1.23
CA GLY A 97 33.66 11.27 -2.01
C GLY A 97 33.85 12.13 -3.27
N GLU A 98 32.77 12.42 -4.00
CA GLU A 98 32.79 13.30 -5.18
C GLU A 98 33.16 14.75 -4.83
N VAL A 99 32.63 15.28 -3.73
CA VAL A 99 32.99 16.63 -3.26
C VAL A 99 34.47 16.67 -2.85
N ASN A 100 34.96 15.64 -2.15
CA ASN A 100 36.35 15.52 -1.71
C ASN A 100 37.32 15.36 -2.88
N SER A 101 36.98 14.50 -3.84
CA SER A 101 37.87 14.09 -4.95
C SER A 101 37.89 15.08 -6.11
N ASN A 102 36.79 15.79 -6.35
CA ASN A 102 36.63 16.63 -7.55
C ASN A 102 36.19 18.07 -7.27
N GLY A 103 35.90 18.41 -6.01
CA GLY A 103 35.26 19.70 -5.71
C GLY A 103 33.87 19.81 -6.36
N SER A 104 33.19 18.68 -6.55
CA SER A 104 31.83 18.64 -7.08
C SER A 104 30.88 19.46 -6.22
N LYS A 105 29.84 20.01 -6.86
CA LYS A 105 28.75 20.70 -6.18
C LYS A 105 27.51 19.82 -6.24
N VAL A 106 26.98 19.49 -5.08
CA VAL A 106 25.85 18.59 -4.88
C VAL A 106 24.66 19.38 -4.32
N PHE A 107 23.50 19.25 -4.95
CA PHE A 107 22.25 19.80 -4.45
C PHE A 107 21.41 18.68 -3.86
N CYS A 108 21.29 18.64 -2.53
CA CYS A 108 20.42 17.73 -1.81
C CYS A 108 19.00 18.31 -1.73
N LEU A 109 18.03 17.53 -2.19
CA LEU A 109 16.66 17.94 -2.47
C LEU A 109 15.67 17.00 -1.79
N ARG A 110 14.51 17.57 -1.45
CA ARG A 110 13.28 16.86 -1.05
C ARG A 110 12.09 17.59 -1.64
N GLU A 111 10.95 16.92 -1.85
CA GLU A 111 9.75 17.58 -2.42
C GLU A 111 9.35 18.80 -1.59
N ARG A 112 9.15 18.57 -0.29
CA ARG A 112 8.89 19.63 0.69
C ARG A 112 9.98 19.65 1.76
N MET A 113 10.50 20.83 2.01
CA MET A 113 11.50 21.05 3.06
C MET A 113 11.31 22.44 3.65
N THR A 114 10.92 22.48 4.92
CA THR A 114 10.74 23.74 5.67
C THR A 114 11.91 24.02 6.60
N SER A 115 12.64 22.97 6.98
CA SER A 115 13.76 23.05 7.91
C SER A 115 14.91 22.13 7.46
N LEU A 116 16.15 22.54 7.75
CA LEU A 116 17.35 21.74 7.48
C LEU A 116 17.36 20.40 8.25
N ARG A 117 16.65 20.32 9.39
CA ARG A 117 16.54 19.09 10.20
C ARG A 117 15.75 17.98 9.50
N GLU A 118 14.95 18.33 8.51
CA GLU A 118 14.16 17.38 7.70
C GLU A 118 15.00 16.77 6.57
N SER A 119 16.26 17.19 6.42
CA SER A 119 17.17 16.75 5.36
C SER A 119 18.23 15.78 5.86
N ILE A 120 18.98 15.19 4.92
CA ILE A 120 20.15 14.35 5.19
C ILE A 120 21.40 15.13 5.65
N TYR A 121 21.26 16.40 6.05
CA TYR A 121 22.37 17.26 6.48
C TYR A 121 23.21 16.66 7.62
N GLU A 122 22.56 16.18 8.68
CA GLU A 122 23.26 15.55 9.80
C GLU A 122 23.87 14.20 9.40
N GLY A 123 23.17 13.43 8.56
CA GLY A 123 23.71 12.19 8.00
C GLY A 123 24.99 12.43 7.22
N ILE A 124 25.03 13.40 6.31
CA ILE A 124 26.25 13.73 5.53
C ILE A 124 27.41 14.13 6.45
N LYS A 125 27.16 14.91 7.51
CA LYS A 125 28.20 15.26 8.49
C LYS A 125 28.78 14.04 9.18
N GLU A 126 27.92 13.11 9.58
CA GLU A 126 28.33 11.85 10.20
C GLU A 126 29.14 11.01 9.22
N ARG A 127 28.67 10.84 7.98
CA ARG A 127 29.38 10.10 6.94
C ARG A 127 30.76 10.67 6.62
N VAL A 128 30.86 11.99 6.45
CA VAL A 128 32.16 12.69 6.26
C VAL A 128 33.13 12.39 7.41
N ARG A 129 32.64 12.36 8.65
CA ARG A 129 33.44 12.02 9.83
C ARG A 129 33.88 10.56 9.80
N ASP A 130 32.97 9.64 9.52
CA ASP A 130 33.23 8.19 9.50
C ASP A 130 34.24 7.81 8.41
N GLN A 131 34.11 8.42 7.22
CA GLN A 131 35.06 8.30 6.10
C GLN A 131 36.39 9.02 6.35
N SER A 132 36.51 9.74 7.47
CA SER A 132 37.68 10.53 7.86
C SER A 132 38.07 11.64 6.89
N PHE A 133 37.14 12.11 6.04
CA PHE A 133 37.39 13.22 5.14
C PHE A 133 37.66 14.52 5.91
N LYS A 134 38.58 15.33 5.40
CA LYS A 134 38.99 16.62 5.98
C LYS A 134 38.49 17.75 5.07
N GLY A 135 38.70 19.00 5.48
CA GLY A 135 38.35 20.16 4.66
C GLY A 135 36.85 20.51 4.56
N PHE A 136 35.95 19.71 5.15
CA PHE A 136 34.52 20.01 5.21
C PHE A 136 34.19 20.96 6.37
N ALA A 137 33.40 22.00 6.09
CA ALA A 137 32.92 22.99 7.05
C ALA A 137 31.39 23.19 6.93
N PRO A 138 30.62 22.93 8.01
CA PRO A 138 29.17 23.12 8.03
C PRO A 138 28.79 24.60 8.16
N TYR A 139 27.80 25.04 7.37
CA TYR A 139 27.19 26.38 7.45
C TYR A 139 25.65 26.27 7.53
N PRO A 140 25.09 25.92 8.71
CA PRO A 140 23.66 25.67 8.85
C PRO A 140 22.76 26.84 8.47
N SER A 141 23.17 28.09 8.75
CA SER A 141 22.39 29.29 8.40
C SER A 141 22.24 29.51 6.89
N LEU A 142 23.17 28.96 6.10
CA LEU A 142 23.15 29.01 4.64
C LEU A 142 22.64 27.71 4.03
N TRP A 143 22.31 26.69 4.84
CA TRP A 143 21.91 25.37 4.36
C TRP A 143 22.98 24.77 3.44
N GLU A 144 24.25 24.84 3.87
CA GLU A 144 25.41 24.37 3.11
C GLU A 144 26.40 23.59 3.97
N ILE A 145 27.12 22.66 3.34
CA ILE A 145 28.39 22.10 3.85
C ILE A 145 29.43 22.36 2.76
N ARG A 146 30.47 23.13 3.05
CA ARG A 146 31.48 23.52 2.06
C ARG A 146 32.75 22.70 2.25
N HIS A 147 33.49 22.50 1.17
CA HIS A 147 34.79 21.87 1.18
C HIS A 147 35.88 22.85 0.73
N ASN A 148 37.11 22.70 1.23
CA ASN A 148 38.24 23.56 0.89
C ASN A 148 38.63 23.53 -0.59
N THR A 149 38.20 22.51 -1.34
CA THR A 149 38.37 22.42 -2.81
C THR A 149 37.43 23.33 -3.60
N GLY A 150 36.47 24.00 -2.93
CA GLY A 150 35.42 24.78 -3.56
C GLY A 150 34.15 23.98 -3.88
N GLY A 151 34.18 22.66 -3.69
CA GLY A 151 33.00 21.80 -3.70
C GLY A 151 32.08 22.07 -2.51
N LYS A 152 30.81 21.70 -2.63
CA LYS A 152 29.84 21.89 -1.55
C LYS A 152 28.59 21.02 -1.69
N PHE A 153 27.94 20.80 -0.57
CA PHE A 153 26.54 20.42 -0.49
C PHE A 153 25.67 21.67 -0.27
N LYS A 154 24.57 21.76 -1.01
CA LYS A 154 23.49 22.72 -0.78
C LYS A 154 22.19 21.95 -0.52
N PHE A 155 21.37 22.42 0.41
CA PHE A 155 20.11 21.76 0.75
C PHE A 155 18.92 22.66 0.35
N GLY A 156 17.83 22.07 -0.17
CA GLY A 156 16.65 22.83 -0.60
C GLY A 156 15.40 21.96 -0.82
N GLY A 157 14.23 22.61 -0.79
CA GLY A 157 12.95 21.99 -1.12
C GLY A 157 12.50 22.29 -2.55
N LEU A 158 11.96 21.30 -3.26
CA LEU A 158 11.56 21.41 -4.66
C LEU A 158 10.33 22.31 -4.88
N GLN A 159 9.53 22.56 -3.83
CA GLN A 159 8.47 23.57 -3.86
C GLN A 159 8.93 24.97 -4.33
N ASN A 160 10.21 25.31 -4.18
CA ASN A 160 10.81 26.59 -4.60
C ASN A 160 11.69 26.46 -5.84
N ILE A 161 11.50 25.42 -6.66
CA ILE A 161 12.37 25.10 -7.81
C ILE A 161 12.52 26.23 -8.83
N ILE A 162 11.53 27.13 -8.94
CA ILE A 162 11.58 28.28 -9.84
C ILE A 162 12.67 29.26 -9.40
N ASP A 163 12.79 29.54 -8.10
CA ASP A 163 13.81 30.44 -7.55
C ASP A 163 15.21 29.82 -7.66
N MET A 164 15.28 28.48 -7.73
CA MET A 164 16.53 27.75 -7.84
C MET A 164 17.14 27.82 -9.25
N LYS A 165 16.35 28.14 -10.30
CA LYS A 165 16.78 28.28 -11.72
C LYS A 165 17.95 29.23 -11.95
N GLY A 166 18.13 30.23 -11.08
CA GLY A 166 19.22 31.21 -11.21
C GLY A 166 20.59 30.76 -10.69
N SER A 167 20.72 29.58 -10.06
CA SER A 167 21.93 29.20 -9.28
C SER A 167 22.67 27.93 -9.76
N PHE A 168 22.33 27.39 -10.94
CA PHE A 168 22.66 26.01 -11.31
C PHE A 168 24.04 25.81 -11.95
N ASN A 169 25.09 25.87 -11.13
CA ASN A 169 26.37 25.22 -11.42
C ASN A 169 26.57 24.03 -10.45
N TYR A 170 25.68 23.04 -10.52
CA TYR A 170 25.72 21.81 -9.72
C TYR A 170 25.91 20.59 -10.64
N LYS A 171 26.78 19.67 -10.22
CA LYS A 171 27.08 18.43 -10.94
C LYS A 171 26.08 17.33 -10.58
N PHE A 172 25.67 17.28 -9.31
CA PHE A 172 24.78 16.24 -8.81
C PHE A 172 23.56 16.86 -8.12
N PHE A 173 22.40 16.27 -8.38
CA PHE A 173 21.14 16.61 -7.77
C PHE A 173 20.61 15.37 -7.08
N LEU A 174 20.79 15.29 -5.76
CA LEU A 174 20.38 14.14 -4.95
C LEU A 174 19.02 14.42 -4.33
N THR A 175 17.99 13.73 -4.79
CA THR A 175 16.64 13.82 -4.24
C THR A 175 16.37 12.63 -3.32
N GLU A 176 16.28 12.91 -2.02
CA GLU A 176 15.92 11.94 -0.98
C GLU A 176 14.41 11.88 -0.78
N GLU A 177 13.93 10.73 -0.31
CA GLU A 177 12.50 10.44 -0.14
C GLU A 177 11.68 10.89 -1.37
N ALA A 178 12.19 10.53 -2.56
CA ALA A 178 11.67 11.04 -3.81
C ALA A 178 10.24 10.56 -4.14
N ALA A 179 9.67 9.62 -3.40
CA ALA A 179 8.35 9.02 -3.68
C ALA A 179 7.24 10.05 -3.93
N ARG A 180 7.32 11.22 -3.27
CA ARG A 180 6.31 12.27 -3.34
C ARG A 180 6.62 13.38 -4.34
N VAL A 181 7.65 13.22 -5.17
CA VAL A 181 8.01 14.21 -6.18
C VAL A 181 6.89 14.28 -7.22
N SER A 182 6.35 15.49 -7.44
CA SER A 182 5.26 15.67 -8.40
C SER A 182 5.74 15.58 -9.85
N GLN A 183 4.85 15.19 -10.79
CA GLN A 183 5.18 15.18 -12.23
C GLN A 183 5.71 16.53 -12.72
N LYS A 184 5.08 17.63 -12.28
CA LYS A 184 5.52 19.00 -12.60
C LYS A 184 6.96 19.26 -12.16
N THR A 185 7.36 18.72 -11.01
CA THR A 185 8.73 18.83 -10.49
C THR A 185 9.71 18.02 -11.34
N LEU A 186 9.35 16.79 -11.74
CA LEU A 186 10.15 15.94 -12.64
C LEU A 186 10.41 16.63 -13.98
N ASP A 187 9.36 17.13 -14.62
CA ASP A 187 9.44 17.84 -15.90
C ASP A 187 10.37 19.07 -15.81
N THR A 188 10.29 19.76 -14.65
CA THR A 188 11.12 20.95 -14.40
C THR A 188 12.58 20.57 -14.18
N LEU A 189 12.89 19.63 -13.27
CA LEU A 189 14.27 19.21 -12.98
C LEU A 189 14.96 18.61 -14.21
N GLY A 190 14.25 17.76 -14.96
CA GLY A 190 14.78 17.10 -16.14
C GLY A 190 15.27 18.07 -17.23
N ALA A 191 14.60 19.22 -17.36
CA ALA A 191 14.99 20.29 -18.29
C ALA A 191 16.08 21.23 -17.76
N THR A 192 16.36 21.18 -16.45
CA THR A 192 17.17 22.18 -15.72
C THR A 192 18.67 21.85 -15.66
N LEU A 193 19.10 20.63 -16.02
CA LEU A 193 20.52 20.22 -16.06
C LEU A 193 21.36 20.89 -17.17
N ARG A 194 21.02 22.09 -17.63
CA ARG A 194 21.73 22.77 -18.73
C ARG A 194 22.95 23.51 -18.17
N GLY A 195 24.11 23.34 -18.81
CA GLY A 195 25.31 24.15 -18.53
C GLY A 195 26.40 23.49 -17.66
N VAL A 196 26.19 22.26 -17.19
CA VAL A 196 27.22 21.45 -16.52
C VAL A 196 27.33 20.10 -17.22
N GLU A 197 28.46 19.85 -17.88
CA GLU A 197 28.70 18.60 -18.59
C GLU A 197 28.65 17.41 -17.64
N GLY A 198 27.93 16.37 -18.04
CA GLY A 198 27.74 15.16 -17.24
C GLY A 198 27.04 15.38 -15.90
N ALA A 199 26.15 16.36 -15.78
CA ALA A 199 25.32 16.49 -14.58
C ALA A 199 24.36 15.29 -14.43
N GLU A 200 24.14 14.82 -13.21
CA GLU A 200 23.29 13.66 -12.90
C GLU A 200 22.17 14.02 -11.92
N LEU A 201 20.99 13.46 -12.15
CA LEU A 201 19.85 13.45 -11.23
C LEU A 201 19.83 12.09 -10.52
N TRP A 202 19.97 12.12 -9.20
CA TRP A 202 19.89 10.97 -8.33
C TRP A 202 18.56 10.99 -7.60
N TYR A 203 17.77 9.94 -7.74
CA TYR A 203 16.50 9.78 -7.05
C TYR A 203 16.56 8.55 -6.16
N ILE A 204 16.27 8.73 -4.88
CA ILE A 204 16.19 7.59 -3.96
C ILE A 204 14.91 7.62 -3.14
N TRP A 205 14.20 6.49 -3.10
CA TRP A 205 12.91 6.41 -2.43
C TRP A 205 12.48 4.98 -2.09
N ASN A 206 11.46 4.89 -1.26
CA ASN A 206 10.67 3.68 -1.11
C ASN A 206 9.35 3.91 -1.88
N PRO A 207 8.96 3.06 -2.84
CA PRO A 207 7.74 3.27 -3.63
C PRO A 207 6.49 3.35 -2.75
N GLU A 208 5.62 4.34 -2.98
CA GLU A 208 4.36 4.50 -2.25
C GLU A 208 3.20 3.89 -3.03
N SER A 209 2.76 4.46 -4.16
CA SER A 209 1.65 3.91 -4.96
C SER A 209 2.08 3.60 -6.38
N SER A 210 1.52 2.55 -6.98
CA SER A 210 1.75 2.28 -8.40
C SER A 210 1.35 3.44 -9.32
N THR A 211 0.48 4.34 -8.84
CA THR A 211 -0.06 5.48 -9.60
C THR A 211 0.66 6.80 -9.36
N ASP A 212 1.63 6.86 -8.43
CA ASP A 212 2.39 8.09 -8.20
C ASP A 212 3.36 8.40 -9.35
N ALA A 213 3.78 9.67 -9.45
CA ALA A 213 4.57 10.14 -10.58
C ALA A 213 5.93 9.45 -10.69
N MET A 214 6.59 9.17 -9.57
CA MET A 214 7.86 8.45 -9.57
C MET A 214 7.71 7.02 -10.07
N SER A 215 6.64 6.35 -9.62
CA SER A 215 6.33 4.97 -9.99
C SER A 215 5.95 4.86 -11.46
N GLN A 216 5.15 5.80 -11.97
CA GLN A 216 4.77 5.85 -13.39
C GLN A 216 5.94 6.19 -14.32
N GLU A 217 6.90 7.02 -13.88
CA GLU A 217 8.04 7.42 -14.69
C GLU A 217 9.19 6.40 -14.64
N PHE A 218 9.53 5.87 -13.46
CA PHE A 218 10.77 5.13 -13.23
C PHE A 218 10.58 3.65 -12.85
N ILE A 219 9.36 3.16 -12.67
CA ILE A 219 9.13 1.75 -12.30
C ILE A 219 8.22 1.06 -13.33
N ALA A 220 6.98 1.53 -13.48
CA ALA A 220 5.97 0.87 -14.30
C ALA A 220 6.40 0.61 -15.77
N PRO A 221 7.09 1.55 -16.46
CA PRO A 221 7.54 1.32 -17.84
C PRO A 221 8.62 0.23 -17.96
N TYR A 222 9.36 -0.02 -16.88
CA TYR A 222 10.54 -0.90 -16.87
C TYR A 222 10.35 -2.14 -15.99
N GLN A 223 9.11 -2.41 -15.56
CA GLN A 223 8.78 -3.46 -14.60
C GLN A 223 9.31 -4.84 -15.01
N ALA A 224 9.22 -5.18 -16.30
CA ALA A 224 9.66 -6.48 -16.79
C ALA A 224 11.18 -6.72 -16.59
N ASP A 225 12.01 -5.70 -16.81
CA ASP A 225 13.46 -5.78 -16.61
C ASP A 225 13.80 -5.72 -15.11
N LEU A 226 13.10 -4.86 -14.36
CA LEU A 226 13.24 -4.75 -12.91
C LEU A 226 12.91 -6.06 -12.19
N ASP A 227 11.85 -6.77 -12.60
CA ASP A 227 11.46 -8.07 -12.03
C ASP A 227 12.46 -9.17 -12.40
N ARG A 228 13.00 -9.12 -13.62
CA ARG A 228 13.89 -10.18 -14.14
C ARG A 228 15.32 -10.04 -13.65
N TYR A 229 15.83 -8.82 -13.59
CA TYR A 229 17.25 -8.55 -13.35
C TYR A 229 17.50 -7.74 -12.08
N GLY A 230 16.46 -7.16 -11.48
CA GLY A 230 16.61 -6.25 -10.33
C GLY A 230 17.07 -4.85 -10.71
N TYR A 231 17.27 -4.57 -12.00
CA TYR A 231 17.64 -3.25 -12.51
C TYR A 231 17.20 -3.06 -13.97
N TYR A 232 17.15 -1.81 -14.41
CA TYR A 232 16.97 -1.38 -15.79
C TYR A 232 18.05 -0.37 -16.17
N GLU A 233 18.55 -0.44 -17.41
CA GLU A 233 19.56 0.49 -17.91
C GLU A 233 19.36 0.78 -19.41
N ASP A 234 19.38 2.06 -19.76
CA ASP A 234 19.45 2.56 -21.14
C ASP A 234 20.44 3.73 -21.23
N ASP A 235 20.48 4.45 -22.36
CA ASP A 235 21.39 5.59 -22.56
C ASP A 235 21.26 6.71 -21.52
N TYR A 236 20.06 6.91 -20.97
CA TYR A 236 19.74 7.99 -20.03
C TYR A 236 19.55 7.51 -18.59
N HIS A 237 19.08 6.28 -18.39
CA HIS A 237 18.61 5.75 -17.12
C HIS A 237 19.49 4.62 -16.60
N LEU A 238 19.71 4.63 -15.28
CA LEU A 238 20.10 3.46 -14.50
C LEU A 238 19.18 3.40 -13.29
N ILE A 239 18.37 2.35 -13.20
CA ILE A 239 17.34 2.19 -12.17
C ILE A 239 17.58 0.85 -11.48
N ILE A 240 17.82 0.87 -10.16
CA ILE A 240 18.18 -0.33 -9.40
C ILE A 240 17.16 -0.53 -8.26
N ASN A 241 16.57 -1.73 -8.21
CA ASN A 241 15.76 -2.17 -7.08
C ASN A 241 16.66 -2.78 -6.01
N VAL A 242 16.71 -2.16 -4.83
CA VAL A 242 17.58 -2.55 -3.72
C VAL A 242 16.82 -2.60 -2.40
N ASN A 243 16.92 -3.74 -1.72
CA ASN A 243 16.18 -4.08 -0.50
C ASN A 243 17.13 -4.57 0.61
N PHE A 244 16.59 -4.87 1.79
CA PHE A 244 17.37 -5.37 2.92
C PHE A 244 18.19 -6.63 2.60
N ASN A 245 17.68 -7.52 1.73
CA ASN A 245 18.39 -8.73 1.30
C ASN A 245 19.67 -8.46 0.51
N ASP A 246 19.78 -7.28 -0.11
CA ASP A 246 20.95 -6.85 -0.86
C ASP A 246 21.98 -6.17 0.05
N ASN A 247 21.61 -5.85 1.30
CA ASN A 247 22.45 -5.12 2.24
C ASN A 247 23.20 -6.11 3.16
N PRO A 248 24.53 -6.27 3.01
CA PRO A 248 25.30 -7.22 3.79
C PRO A 248 25.44 -6.82 5.26
N TRP A 249 25.20 -5.56 5.61
CA TRP A 249 25.19 -5.10 7.01
C TRP A 249 23.87 -5.36 7.73
N PHE A 250 22.80 -5.72 7.02
CA PHE A 250 21.45 -5.77 7.59
C PHE A 250 21.34 -6.72 8.80
N PHE A 251 21.85 -7.94 8.68
CA PHE A 251 21.74 -8.94 9.76
C PHE A 251 22.73 -8.72 10.91
N GLU A 252 23.69 -7.82 10.74
CA GLU A 252 24.64 -7.41 11.79
C GLU A 252 24.08 -6.25 12.63
N ASP A 253 23.02 -5.57 12.17
CA ASP A 253 22.31 -4.55 12.92
C ASP A 253 21.16 -5.19 13.72
N GLU A 254 21.37 -5.31 15.04
CA GLU A 254 20.40 -5.91 15.96
C GLU A 254 19.04 -5.19 15.91
N SER A 255 19.04 -3.85 15.82
CA SER A 255 17.81 -3.06 15.82
C SER A 255 16.96 -3.30 14.57
N LEU A 256 17.59 -3.33 13.39
CA LEU A 256 16.89 -3.57 12.13
C LEU A 256 16.40 -5.02 12.04
N ARG A 257 17.19 -5.97 12.55
CA ARG A 257 16.81 -7.38 12.59
C ARG A 257 15.62 -7.62 13.52
N GLU A 258 15.59 -6.98 14.69
CA GLU A 258 14.45 -7.06 15.62
C GLU A 258 13.17 -6.50 15.01
N GLU A 259 13.24 -5.35 14.32
CA GLU A 259 12.07 -4.79 13.61
C GLU A 259 11.56 -5.73 12.52
N TYR A 260 12.46 -6.34 11.75
CA TYR A 260 12.11 -7.29 10.70
C TYR A 260 11.43 -8.54 11.25
N GLU A 261 12.01 -9.18 12.26
CA GLU A 261 11.40 -10.38 12.85
C GLU A 261 10.06 -10.04 13.51
N LYS A 262 9.94 -8.89 14.18
CA LYS A 262 8.66 -8.42 14.72
C LYS A 262 7.59 -8.23 13.65
N ASP A 263 7.92 -7.62 12.52
CA ASP A 263 6.95 -7.43 11.42
C ASP A 263 6.64 -8.74 10.68
N LYS A 264 7.61 -9.66 10.61
CA LYS A 264 7.42 -11.00 10.07
C LYS A 264 6.54 -11.86 10.97
N GLU A 265 6.67 -11.77 12.29
CA GLU A 265 5.77 -12.40 13.25
C GLU A 265 4.33 -11.88 13.09
N LYS A 266 4.15 -10.55 13.01
CA LYS A 266 2.84 -9.96 12.71
C LYS A 266 2.27 -10.43 11.37
N MET A 267 3.13 -10.68 10.39
CA MET A 267 2.69 -11.21 9.09
C MET A 267 2.20 -12.65 9.23
N ILE A 268 2.93 -13.48 9.99
CA ILE A 268 2.60 -14.88 10.21
C ILE A 268 1.29 -15.03 11.02
N ASP A 269 1.09 -14.19 12.04
CA ASP A 269 -0.12 -14.24 12.88
C ASP A 269 -1.33 -13.48 12.30
N GLY A 270 -1.15 -12.75 11.19
CA GLY A 270 -2.21 -12.05 10.47
C GLY A 270 -2.49 -10.61 10.93
N ARG A 271 -1.71 -10.07 11.87
CA ARG A 271 -1.76 -8.64 12.26
C ARG A 271 -1.17 -7.69 11.20
N LEU A 272 -0.38 -8.21 10.27
CA LEU A 272 0.18 -7.48 9.13
C LEU A 272 -0.10 -8.25 7.83
N SER A 273 -0.63 -7.59 6.80
CA SER A 273 -0.83 -8.27 5.52
C SER A 273 0.52 -8.58 4.85
N ARG A 274 0.56 -9.63 4.03
CA ARG A 274 1.77 -9.93 3.23
C ARG A 274 2.11 -8.80 2.27
N SER A 275 1.09 -8.15 1.71
CA SER A 275 1.24 -6.98 0.84
C SER A 275 1.93 -5.82 1.57
N ARG A 276 1.47 -5.49 2.79
CA ARG A 276 2.09 -4.46 3.64
C ARG A 276 3.51 -4.82 4.04
N PHE A 277 3.77 -6.08 4.40
CA PHE A 277 5.13 -6.56 4.67
C PHE A 277 6.04 -6.39 3.46
N ASN A 278 5.56 -6.78 2.27
CA ASN A 278 6.28 -6.60 1.01
C ASN A 278 6.52 -5.13 0.68
N HIS A 279 5.58 -4.23 0.99
CA HIS A 279 5.80 -2.80 0.83
C HIS A 279 6.93 -2.29 1.75
N ILE A 280 6.88 -2.65 3.04
CA ILE A 280 7.85 -2.20 4.04
C ILE A 280 9.27 -2.70 3.69
N TRP A 281 9.42 -3.99 3.40
CA TRP A 281 10.73 -4.64 3.32
C TRP A 281 11.21 -4.92 1.90
N HIS A 282 10.30 -5.16 0.95
CA HIS A 282 10.62 -5.49 -0.44
C HIS A 282 10.31 -4.34 -1.42
N GLY A 283 9.83 -3.19 -0.93
CA GLY A 283 9.57 -2.02 -1.76
C GLY A 283 8.43 -2.20 -2.75
N ALA A 284 7.50 -3.12 -2.48
CA ALA A 284 6.28 -3.25 -3.27
C ALA A 284 5.40 -1.99 -3.11
N PHE A 285 4.50 -1.75 -4.07
CA PHE A 285 3.55 -0.64 -3.97
C PHE A 285 2.58 -0.84 -2.80
N ASN A 286 2.36 0.23 -2.04
CA ASN A 286 1.34 0.34 -1.01
C ASN A 286 0.01 0.80 -1.61
N ASP A 287 -0.54 -0.02 -2.52
CA ASP A 287 -1.89 0.21 -3.06
C ASP A 287 -2.99 -0.26 -2.10
N ASP A 288 -2.60 -0.77 -0.92
CA ASP A 288 -3.48 -1.05 0.21
C ASP A 288 -3.87 0.26 0.90
N ILE A 289 -5.18 0.46 1.10
CA ILE A 289 -5.66 1.56 1.93
C ILE A 289 -5.54 1.11 3.38
N ASP A 290 -4.62 1.71 4.14
CA ASP A 290 -4.28 1.38 5.54
C ASP A 290 -5.48 1.41 6.50
N THR A 291 -6.62 1.99 6.08
CA THR A 291 -7.88 2.03 6.83
C THR A 291 -8.95 1.04 6.34
N SER A 292 -8.62 0.14 5.41
CA SER A 292 -9.54 -0.91 4.98
C SER A 292 -9.63 -2.03 6.03
N VAL A 293 -10.84 -2.56 6.19
CA VAL A 293 -11.15 -3.60 7.19
C VAL A 293 -11.06 -5.02 6.64
N ILE A 294 -10.95 -5.19 5.31
CA ILE A 294 -10.85 -6.50 4.66
C ILE A 294 -9.49 -6.63 4.01
N LEU A 295 -8.69 -7.59 4.49
CA LEU A 295 -7.38 -7.87 3.92
C LEU A 295 -7.47 -8.68 2.62
N PRO A 296 -6.56 -8.44 1.65
CA PRO A 296 -6.53 -9.20 0.40
C PRO A 296 -6.40 -10.72 0.61
N ASP A 297 -5.59 -11.13 1.59
CA ASP A 297 -5.40 -12.55 1.91
C ASP A 297 -6.69 -13.21 2.43
N TRP A 298 -7.54 -12.46 3.14
CA TRP A 298 -8.84 -12.96 3.60
C TRP A 298 -9.78 -13.20 2.41
N PHE A 299 -9.78 -12.27 1.46
CA PHE A 299 -10.55 -12.41 0.23
C PHE A 299 -10.11 -13.64 -0.57
N ASP A 300 -8.81 -13.81 -0.77
CA ASP A 300 -8.26 -14.90 -1.58
C ASP A 300 -8.54 -16.28 -0.94
N ALA A 301 -8.58 -16.35 0.40
CA ALA A 301 -8.99 -17.56 1.10
C ALA A 301 -10.48 -17.91 0.88
N CYS A 302 -11.36 -16.91 0.77
CA CYS A 302 -12.81 -17.10 0.58
C CYS A 302 -13.17 -17.72 -0.78
N ILE A 303 -12.32 -17.58 -1.80
CA ILE A 303 -12.53 -18.19 -3.13
C ILE A 303 -12.58 -19.71 -2.97
N ASP A 304 -13.71 -20.31 -3.33
CA ASP A 304 -14.00 -21.74 -3.19
C ASP A 304 -13.76 -22.32 -1.79
N ALA A 305 -13.87 -21.51 -0.73
CA ALA A 305 -13.75 -21.98 0.65
C ALA A 305 -14.68 -23.18 0.96
N HIS A 306 -15.89 -23.21 0.42
CA HIS A 306 -16.81 -24.36 0.53
C HIS A 306 -16.22 -25.67 -0.02
N ILE A 307 -15.46 -25.60 -1.13
CA ILE A 307 -14.75 -26.75 -1.70
C ILE A 307 -13.51 -27.07 -0.87
N LYS A 308 -12.70 -26.04 -0.52
CA LYS A 308 -11.47 -26.19 0.26
C LYS A 308 -11.73 -26.83 1.62
N LEU A 309 -12.85 -26.50 2.27
CA LEU A 309 -13.23 -26.98 3.60
C LEU A 309 -14.20 -28.17 3.55
N GLY A 310 -14.77 -28.49 2.39
CA GLY A 310 -15.61 -29.68 2.19
C GLY A 310 -17.01 -29.56 2.79
N PHE A 311 -17.63 -28.38 2.72
CA PHE A 311 -19.03 -28.19 3.13
C PHE A 311 -19.92 -27.82 1.95
N GLU A 312 -21.19 -28.23 2.02
CA GLU A 312 -22.19 -27.87 1.02
C GLU A 312 -22.89 -26.55 1.42
N PRO A 313 -23.09 -25.61 0.49
CA PRO A 313 -23.87 -24.41 0.75
C PRO A 313 -25.31 -24.76 1.13
N ARG A 314 -25.79 -24.19 2.24
CA ARG A 314 -27.17 -24.37 2.75
C ARG A 314 -27.76 -23.03 3.14
N GLY A 315 -29.07 -22.89 3.01
CA GLY A 315 -29.81 -21.71 3.45
C GLY A 315 -30.66 -21.10 2.33
N ALA A 316 -31.20 -19.92 2.60
CA ALA A 316 -32.01 -19.19 1.62
C ALA A 316 -31.15 -18.71 0.44
N LYS A 317 -31.77 -18.67 -0.75
CA LYS A 317 -31.23 -17.94 -1.90
C LYS A 317 -31.56 -16.46 -1.75
N VAL A 318 -30.53 -15.62 -1.68
CA VAL A 318 -30.71 -14.18 -1.43
C VAL A 318 -30.04 -13.40 -2.54
N VAL A 319 -30.71 -12.33 -2.99
CA VAL A 319 -30.14 -11.35 -3.91
C VAL A 319 -30.04 -10.01 -3.21
N GLY A 320 -28.87 -9.39 -3.31
CA GLY A 320 -28.66 -7.99 -2.97
C GLY A 320 -28.44 -7.17 -4.23
N HIS A 321 -29.06 -5.99 -4.29
CA HIS A 321 -28.94 -5.09 -5.42
C HIS A 321 -28.63 -3.65 -4.98
N ASP A 322 -27.59 -3.08 -5.56
CA ASP A 322 -27.25 -1.67 -5.42
C ASP A 322 -27.68 -0.93 -6.69
N PRO A 323 -28.77 -0.13 -6.64
CA PRO A 323 -29.27 0.57 -7.82
C PRO A 323 -28.38 1.74 -8.24
N SER A 324 -27.28 2.03 -7.53
CA SER A 324 -26.41 3.21 -7.74
C SER A 324 -27.17 4.54 -7.65
N ASP A 325 -26.44 5.64 -7.75
CA ASP A 325 -26.99 6.99 -7.79
C ASP A 325 -27.22 7.47 -9.24
N THR A 326 -27.49 8.76 -9.44
CA THR A 326 -27.71 9.42 -10.75
C THR A 326 -26.45 9.55 -11.64
N GLY A 327 -25.41 8.76 -11.36
CA GLY A 327 -24.12 8.80 -12.04
C GLY A 327 -23.93 7.73 -13.13
N LEU A 328 -22.75 7.74 -13.75
CA LEU A 328 -22.26 6.73 -14.70
C LEU A 328 -21.81 5.42 -14.02
N ASP A 329 -21.86 5.35 -12.68
CA ASP A 329 -21.39 4.19 -11.92
C ASP A 329 -22.33 2.99 -12.14
N GLU A 330 -21.71 1.86 -12.49
CA GLU A 330 -22.37 0.58 -12.76
C GLU A 330 -23.12 0.05 -11.53
N LYS A 331 -24.25 -0.63 -11.73
CA LYS A 331 -25.17 -1.02 -10.63
C LYS A 331 -24.85 -2.42 -10.14
N GLY A 332 -24.62 -2.59 -8.85
CA GLY A 332 -24.20 -3.86 -8.28
C GLY A 332 -25.34 -4.88 -8.17
N TYR A 333 -25.05 -6.13 -8.48
CA TYR A 333 -25.94 -7.27 -8.25
C TYR A 333 -25.13 -8.45 -7.68
N CYS A 334 -25.60 -9.00 -6.56
CA CYS A 334 -25.04 -10.18 -5.92
C CYS A 334 -26.14 -11.22 -5.70
N ALA A 335 -25.90 -12.47 -6.11
CA ALA A 335 -26.74 -13.61 -5.79
C ALA A 335 -25.96 -14.65 -4.98
N ARG A 336 -26.54 -15.09 -3.87
CA ARG A 336 -25.95 -16.08 -2.98
C ARG A 336 -26.92 -17.20 -2.63
N HIS A 337 -26.39 -18.37 -2.30
CA HIS A 337 -27.12 -19.49 -1.71
C HIS A 337 -26.50 -19.81 -0.36
N GLY A 338 -27.18 -19.43 0.72
CA GLY A 338 -26.57 -19.47 2.05
C GLY A 338 -25.32 -18.58 2.10
N VAL A 339 -24.21 -19.14 2.57
CA VAL A 339 -22.92 -18.44 2.65
C VAL A 339 -22.13 -18.37 1.33
N LEU A 340 -22.58 -19.08 0.28
CA LEU A 340 -21.90 -19.09 -1.02
C LEU A 340 -22.44 -17.98 -1.92
N ILE A 341 -21.59 -17.03 -2.30
CA ILE A 341 -21.85 -16.11 -3.40
C ILE A 341 -21.60 -16.88 -4.72
N GLU A 342 -22.67 -17.03 -5.51
CA GLU A 342 -22.66 -17.77 -6.77
C GLU A 342 -22.52 -16.84 -7.98
N GLU A 343 -22.99 -15.60 -7.86
CA GLU A 343 -22.97 -14.65 -8.96
C GLU A 343 -22.74 -13.21 -8.46
N LEU A 344 -21.84 -12.51 -9.17
CA LEU A 344 -21.63 -11.08 -9.08
C LEU A 344 -21.67 -10.52 -10.50
N THR A 345 -22.45 -9.46 -10.71
CA THR A 345 -22.47 -8.74 -11.98
C THR A 345 -22.78 -7.28 -11.74
N GLU A 346 -22.30 -6.46 -12.66
CA GLU A 346 -22.86 -5.14 -12.86
C GLU A 346 -24.05 -5.22 -13.79
N LEU A 347 -25.08 -4.43 -13.50
CA LEU A 347 -26.27 -4.31 -14.34
C LEU A 347 -26.23 -2.97 -15.07
N ASP A 348 -26.24 -3.04 -16.38
CA ASP A 348 -26.48 -1.89 -17.24
C ASP A 348 -27.99 -1.65 -17.37
N GLY A 349 -28.38 -0.38 -17.43
CA GLY A 349 -29.75 0.02 -17.64
C GLY A 349 -29.85 1.51 -17.91
N GLU A 350 -30.66 1.87 -18.90
CA GLU A 350 -30.91 3.27 -19.33
C GLU A 350 -31.24 4.23 -18.17
N ASN A 351 -31.83 3.69 -17.09
CA ASN A 351 -32.10 4.40 -15.85
C ASN A 351 -32.25 3.41 -14.68
N ALA A 352 -32.32 3.94 -13.45
CA ALA A 352 -32.46 3.16 -12.21
C ALA A 352 -33.67 2.20 -12.24
N ASN A 353 -34.82 2.63 -12.76
CA ASN A 353 -36.01 1.79 -12.84
C ASN A 353 -35.82 0.60 -13.79
N ARG A 354 -35.21 0.81 -14.97
CA ARG A 354 -34.96 -0.28 -15.92
C ARG A 354 -33.96 -1.29 -15.38
N ALA A 355 -32.86 -0.82 -14.80
CA ALA A 355 -31.89 -1.71 -14.16
C ALA A 355 -32.53 -2.52 -13.02
N PHE A 356 -33.42 -1.91 -12.24
CA PHE A 356 -34.15 -2.60 -11.18
C PHE A 356 -35.06 -3.71 -11.71
N ASP A 357 -35.79 -3.49 -12.83
CA ASP A 357 -36.58 -4.54 -13.47
C ASP A 357 -35.70 -5.70 -13.95
N VAL A 358 -34.52 -5.40 -14.51
CA VAL A 358 -33.54 -6.41 -14.93
C VAL A 358 -33.05 -7.20 -13.71
N ALA A 359 -32.72 -6.53 -12.60
CA ALA A 359 -32.33 -7.17 -11.35
C ALA A 359 -33.42 -8.10 -10.81
N CYS A 360 -34.69 -7.64 -10.78
CA CYS A 360 -35.81 -8.46 -10.34
C CYS A 360 -36.04 -9.68 -11.25
N LYS A 361 -35.96 -9.50 -12.57
CA LYS A 361 -36.09 -10.60 -13.54
C LYS A 361 -35.01 -11.65 -13.32
N LYS A 362 -33.76 -11.21 -13.17
CA LYS A 362 -32.61 -12.09 -12.93
C LYS A 362 -32.75 -12.85 -11.61
N ALA A 363 -33.16 -12.17 -10.54
CA ALA A 363 -33.41 -12.78 -9.24
C ALA A 363 -34.53 -13.84 -9.29
N ARG A 364 -35.59 -13.60 -10.08
CA ARG A 364 -36.64 -14.60 -10.32
C ARG A 364 -36.14 -15.83 -11.07
N GLN A 365 -35.29 -15.65 -12.08
CA GLN A 365 -34.68 -16.76 -12.82
C GLN A 365 -33.75 -17.60 -11.94
N TYR A 366 -33.05 -16.96 -11.00
CA TYR A 366 -32.22 -17.61 -10.00
C TYR A 366 -33.02 -18.43 -8.96
N GLY A 367 -34.31 -18.14 -8.82
CA GLY A 367 -35.18 -18.78 -7.82
C GLY A 367 -34.96 -18.23 -6.42
N VAL A 368 -34.81 -16.90 -6.31
CA VAL A 368 -34.55 -16.21 -5.05
C VAL A 368 -35.67 -16.42 -4.01
N ASP A 369 -35.30 -16.56 -2.74
CA ASP A 369 -36.23 -16.55 -1.60
C ASP A 369 -36.39 -15.14 -1.02
N SER A 370 -35.32 -14.33 -1.06
CA SER A 370 -35.26 -12.97 -0.50
C SER A 370 -34.51 -11.99 -1.40
N PHE A 371 -35.10 -10.85 -1.74
CA PHE A 371 -34.52 -9.80 -2.60
C PHE A 371 -34.43 -8.47 -1.86
N GLY A 372 -33.21 -8.00 -1.60
CA GLY A 372 -32.94 -6.71 -0.96
C GLY A 372 -32.37 -5.69 -1.93
N TRP A 373 -32.62 -4.40 -1.70
CA TRP A 373 -31.95 -3.33 -2.43
C TRP A 373 -31.64 -2.10 -1.57
N ASP A 374 -30.55 -1.40 -1.90
CA ASP A 374 -30.15 -0.16 -1.22
C ASP A 374 -31.16 0.96 -1.54
N CYS A 375 -31.67 1.61 -0.49
CA CYS A 375 -32.64 2.69 -0.57
C CYS A 375 -32.19 4.00 0.09
N ASP A 376 -30.91 4.17 0.45
CA ASP A 376 -30.40 5.44 0.97
C ASP A 376 -30.44 6.56 -0.07
N GLY A 377 -30.36 6.22 -1.36
CA GLY A 377 -30.43 7.14 -2.49
C GLY A 377 -31.67 6.92 -3.37
N MET A 378 -31.45 6.79 -4.68
CA MET A 378 -32.51 6.64 -5.69
C MET A 378 -33.41 5.41 -5.47
N GLY A 379 -32.91 4.38 -4.78
CA GLY A 379 -33.67 3.17 -4.48
C GLY A 379 -34.89 3.35 -3.56
N ALA A 380 -35.02 4.51 -2.89
CA ALA A 380 -36.18 4.84 -2.07
C ALA A 380 -37.51 4.79 -2.87
N LEU A 381 -37.46 5.12 -4.17
CA LEU A 381 -38.63 5.18 -5.05
C LEU A 381 -39.02 3.82 -5.67
N LEU A 382 -38.23 2.77 -5.46
CA LEU A 382 -38.38 1.49 -6.17
C LEU A 382 -39.35 0.51 -5.49
N ARG A 383 -39.96 0.89 -4.35
CA ARG A 383 -40.83 0.01 -3.55
C ARG A 383 -42.03 -0.53 -4.32
N ASP A 384 -42.75 0.32 -5.04
CA ASP A 384 -43.92 -0.11 -5.82
C ASP A 384 -43.50 -0.96 -7.02
N GLN A 385 -42.32 -0.72 -7.56
CA GLN A 385 -41.75 -1.52 -8.65
C GLN A 385 -41.34 -2.92 -8.16
N ALA A 386 -40.74 -3.04 -6.98
CA ALA A 386 -40.48 -4.33 -6.34
C ALA A 386 -41.78 -5.11 -6.11
N LYS A 387 -42.80 -4.44 -5.54
CA LYS A 387 -44.13 -5.03 -5.31
C LYS A 387 -44.77 -5.55 -6.60
N ARG A 388 -44.64 -4.81 -7.71
CA ARG A 388 -45.13 -5.25 -9.03
C ARG A 388 -44.35 -6.45 -9.57
N ASN A 389 -43.02 -6.42 -9.51
CA ASN A 389 -42.15 -7.47 -10.05
C ASN A 389 -42.30 -8.82 -9.33
N PHE A 390 -42.51 -8.77 -8.01
CA PHE A 390 -42.66 -9.97 -7.17
C PHE A 390 -44.13 -10.29 -6.85
N HIS A 391 -45.09 -9.63 -7.51
CA HIS A 391 -46.50 -9.89 -7.32
C HIS A 391 -46.84 -11.36 -7.60
N GLY A 392 -47.58 -12.00 -6.68
CA GLY A 392 -47.97 -13.41 -6.78
C GLY A 392 -46.85 -14.42 -6.48
N THR A 393 -45.66 -13.96 -6.08
CA THR A 393 -44.56 -14.83 -5.66
C THR A 393 -44.48 -14.93 -4.13
N LYS A 394 -43.73 -15.92 -3.62
CA LYS A 394 -43.41 -16.05 -2.18
C LYS A 394 -42.11 -15.34 -1.79
N VAL A 395 -41.53 -14.55 -2.70
CA VAL A 395 -40.27 -13.86 -2.49
C VAL A 395 -40.45 -12.79 -1.41
N ASN A 396 -39.63 -12.86 -0.36
CA ASN A 396 -39.48 -11.76 0.58
C ASN A 396 -38.72 -10.63 -0.13
N TYR A 397 -39.18 -9.39 -0.06
CA TYR A 397 -38.42 -8.26 -0.61
C TYR A 397 -38.37 -7.11 0.39
N PHE A 398 -37.19 -6.50 0.54
CA PHE A 398 -36.93 -5.54 1.60
C PHE A 398 -36.07 -4.35 1.13
N GLN A 399 -36.30 -3.20 1.75
CA GLN A 399 -35.53 -1.98 1.53
C GLN A 399 -34.41 -1.92 2.56
N TYR A 400 -33.16 -1.91 2.11
CA TYR A 400 -32.01 -1.73 2.97
C TYR A 400 -31.63 -0.25 3.04
N LYS A 401 -31.61 0.30 4.26
CA LYS A 401 -31.23 1.69 4.50
C LYS A 401 -30.00 1.74 5.39
N GLY A 402 -28.83 1.81 4.78
CA GLY A 402 -27.53 1.78 5.45
C GLY A 402 -27.31 2.92 6.45
N SER A 403 -27.98 4.06 6.25
CA SER A 403 -27.93 5.23 7.14
C SER A 403 -28.72 5.08 8.46
N GLU A 404 -29.56 4.05 8.60
CA GLU A 404 -30.35 3.82 9.81
C GLU A 404 -29.51 3.33 11.00
N SER A 405 -30.11 3.37 12.20
CA SER A 405 -29.55 2.79 13.41
C SER A 405 -29.23 1.30 13.22
N PRO A 406 -28.09 0.80 13.76
CA PRO A 406 -27.71 -0.61 13.69
C PRO A 406 -28.84 -1.54 14.14
N HIS A 407 -28.87 -2.74 13.59
CA HIS A 407 -29.73 -3.84 14.05
C HIS A 407 -29.44 -4.16 15.52
N ASN A 408 -30.50 -4.37 16.29
CA ASN A 408 -30.46 -4.70 17.73
C ASN A 408 -29.55 -3.73 18.54
N PRO A 409 -29.83 -2.42 18.52
CA PRO A 409 -28.92 -1.39 19.06
C PRO A 409 -28.64 -1.53 20.56
N GLU A 410 -29.55 -2.14 21.31
CA GLU A 410 -29.42 -2.36 22.76
C GLU A 410 -28.74 -3.68 23.13
N ALA A 411 -28.47 -4.56 22.16
CA ALA A 411 -27.79 -5.83 22.41
C ALA A 411 -26.34 -5.58 22.85
N VAL A 412 -25.82 -6.46 23.71
CA VAL A 412 -24.41 -6.45 24.09
C VAL A 412 -23.59 -6.76 22.84
N PHE A 413 -22.62 -5.91 22.56
CA PHE A 413 -21.66 -6.14 21.50
C PHE A 413 -20.70 -7.24 21.93
N LEU A 414 -20.83 -8.41 21.32
CA LEU A 414 -19.97 -9.56 21.54
C LEU A 414 -18.90 -9.55 20.46
N TYR A 415 -17.72 -9.02 20.77
CA TYR A 415 -16.55 -9.20 19.94
C TYR A 415 -15.32 -9.41 20.81
N ASN A 416 -14.53 -10.39 20.38
CA ASN A 416 -13.45 -11.00 21.14
C ASN A 416 -12.33 -9.99 21.52
N ASP A 417 -11.49 -10.36 22.48
CA ASP A 417 -10.51 -9.57 23.26
C ASP A 417 -9.49 -8.69 22.49
N GLU A 418 -9.61 -8.52 21.17
CA GLU A 418 -8.61 -7.87 20.30
C GLU A 418 -8.85 -6.37 20.03
N TYR A 419 -10.04 -5.82 20.29
CA TYR A 419 -10.40 -4.47 19.82
C TYR A 419 -10.42 -3.36 20.89
N ASN A 420 -9.94 -3.59 22.12
CA ASN A 420 -9.96 -2.60 23.22
C ASN A 420 -11.35 -1.96 23.46
N ILE A 421 -12.43 -2.68 23.12
CA ILE A 421 -13.80 -2.20 23.35
C ILE A 421 -14.17 -2.46 24.81
N GLN A 422 -14.78 -1.47 25.46
CA GLN A 422 -15.20 -1.60 26.86
C GLN A 422 -16.12 -2.81 27.04
N LYS A 423 -15.80 -3.66 28.02
CA LYS A 423 -16.61 -4.84 28.36
C LYS A 423 -18.06 -4.42 28.64
N GLY A 424 -19.01 -4.94 27.85
CA GLY A 424 -20.43 -4.63 27.99
C GLY A 424 -20.94 -3.47 27.12
N ALA A 425 -20.15 -2.94 26.19
CA ALA A 425 -20.62 -1.97 25.19
C ALA A 425 -21.85 -2.51 24.42
N LYS A 426 -22.78 -1.63 24.05
CA LYS A 426 -23.92 -2.00 23.21
C LYS A 426 -23.58 -1.80 21.73
N VAL A 427 -24.30 -2.49 20.85
CA VAL A 427 -24.13 -2.36 19.38
C VAL A 427 -24.20 -0.89 18.93
N LYS A 428 -25.13 -0.10 19.47
CA LYS A 428 -25.27 1.33 19.16
C LYS A 428 -24.09 2.19 19.61
N ASP A 429 -23.31 1.72 20.58
CA ASP A 429 -22.15 2.44 21.11
C ASP A 429 -20.92 2.17 20.24
N VAL A 430 -20.91 1.03 19.51
CA VAL A 430 -19.81 0.61 18.63
C VAL A 430 -20.01 1.09 17.18
N PHE A 431 -21.20 0.88 16.60
CA PHE A 431 -21.47 1.23 15.20
C PHE A 431 -22.27 2.51 15.07
N LYS A 432 -21.90 3.33 14.07
CA LYS A 432 -22.66 4.54 13.74
C LYS A 432 -24.01 4.23 13.09
N ASN A 433 -24.06 3.23 12.20
CA ASN A 433 -25.21 2.92 11.36
C ASN A 433 -25.21 1.45 10.87
N LYS A 434 -26.30 1.01 10.23
CA LYS A 434 -26.44 -0.35 9.66
C LYS A 434 -25.33 -0.68 8.64
N LYS A 435 -24.91 0.31 7.82
CA LYS A 435 -23.82 0.12 6.86
C LYS A 435 -22.54 -0.34 7.56
N ALA A 436 -22.14 0.35 8.61
CA ALA A 436 -20.94 0.00 9.38
C ALA A 436 -21.04 -1.39 10.02
N GLN A 437 -22.19 -1.69 10.63
CA GLN A 437 -22.43 -3.00 11.25
C GLN A 437 -22.31 -4.14 10.22
N ASN A 438 -22.96 -4.02 9.06
CA ASN A 438 -22.97 -5.09 8.07
C ASN A 438 -21.61 -5.27 7.40
N ILE A 439 -20.88 -4.19 7.10
CA ILE A 439 -19.53 -4.29 6.53
C ILE A 439 -18.61 -5.03 7.51
N ILE A 440 -18.64 -4.70 8.80
CA ILE A 440 -17.81 -5.37 9.80
C ILE A 440 -18.24 -6.83 9.98
N ASN A 441 -19.54 -7.12 10.03
CA ASN A 441 -20.03 -8.51 10.10
C ASN A 441 -19.59 -9.32 8.88
N PHE A 442 -19.59 -8.73 7.69
CA PHE A 442 -19.13 -9.38 6.47
C PHE A 442 -17.59 -9.59 6.49
N ALA A 443 -16.84 -8.60 6.93
CA ALA A 443 -15.39 -8.71 7.12
C ALA A 443 -15.04 -9.82 8.12
N GLU A 444 -15.81 -9.99 9.20
CA GLU A 444 -15.62 -11.08 10.15
C GLU A 444 -15.88 -12.44 9.54
N ARG A 445 -16.91 -12.59 8.70
CA ARG A 445 -17.15 -13.83 7.94
C ARG A 445 -15.94 -14.16 7.07
N MET A 446 -15.32 -13.16 6.44
CA MET A 446 -14.11 -13.35 5.63
C MET A 446 -12.90 -13.73 6.49
N ARG A 447 -12.69 -13.06 7.63
CA ARG A 447 -11.62 -13.39 8.59
C ARG A 447 -11.75 -14.82 9.12
N LYS A 448 -12.95 -15.20 9.55
CA LYS A 448 -13.29 -16.57 9.98
C LYS A 448 -13.04 -17.58 8.88
N THR A 449 -13.42 -17.28 7.64
CA THR A 449 -13.15 -18.14 6.49
C THR A 449 -11.65 -18.30 6.25
N TYR A 450 -10.89 -17.20 6.34
CA TYR A 450 -9.44 -17.21 6.23
C TYR A 450 -8.79 -18.09 7.29
N GLU A 451 -9.20 -17.96 8.56
CA GLU A 451 -8.70 -18.80 9.65
C GLU A 451 -9.01 -20.28 9.42
N ALA A 452 -10.24 -20.61 9.03
CA ALA A 452 -10.64 -21.99 8.75
C ALA A 452 -9.84 -22.60 7.58
N VAL A 453 -9.56 -21.82 6.53
CA VAL A 453 -8.80 -22.27 5.35
C VAL A 453 -7.31 -22.40 5.64
N THR A 454 -6.71 -21.44 6.36
CA THR A 454 -5.26 -21.41 6.61
C THR A 454 -4.82 -22.31 7.76
N LYS A 455 -5.68 -22.49 8.78
CA LYS A 455 -5.44 -23.36 9.94
C LYS A 455 -6.28 -24.64 9.86
N LYS A 456 -6.49 -25.13 8.63
CA LYS A 456 -7.37 -26.27 8.36
C LYS A 456 -6.93 -27.51 9.16
N GLY A 457 -7.79 -27.96 10.07
CA GLY A 457 -7.55 -29.11 10.96
C GLY A 457 -7.27 -28.71 12.42
N ASP A 458 -6.86 -27.48 12.67
CA ASP A 458 -6.53 -26.98 14.02
C ASP A 458 -7.65 -26.13 14.62
N VAL A 459 -8.46 -25.46 13.78
CA VAL A 459 -9.57 -24.59 14.21
C VAL A 459 -10.85 -24.99 13.48
N TYR A 460 -11.91 -25.25 14.25
CA TYR A 460 -13.27 -25.43 13.72
C TYR A 460 -14.04 -24.11 13.79
N ILE A 461 -14.63 -23.74 12.67
CA ILE A 461 -15.55 -22.61 12.55
C ILE A 461 -16.82 -23.12 11.87
N ASP A 462 -17.98 -22.75 12.40
CA ASP A 462 -19.27 -23.11 11.82
C ASP A 462 -19.40 -22.55 10.38
N PRO A 463 -19.71 -23.38 9.37
CA PRO A 463 -19.97 -22.92 8.01
C PRO A 463 -20.97 -21.77 7.88
N ASP A 464 -21.98 -21.68 8.76
CA ASP A 464 -22.98 -20.60 8.73
C ASP A 464 -22.41 -19.24 9.17
N GLU A 465 -21.24 -19.22 9.81
CA GLU A 465 -20.50 -18.01 10.20
C GLU A 465 -19.43 -17.60 9.18
N MET A 466 -19.29 -18.33 8.09
CA MET A 466 -18.30 -18.07 7.04
C MET A 466 -18.92 -17.37 5.81
N VAL A 467 -18.11 -17.15 4.78
CA VAL A 467 -18.53 -16.74 3.44
C VAL A 467 -17.64 -17.42 2.40
N SER A 468 -18.20 -17.82 1.27
CA SER A 468 -17.43 -18.37 0.16
C SER A 468 -17.79 -17.69 -1.14
N PHE A 469 -16.80 -17.51 -2.02
CA PHE A 469 -17.00 -16.94 -3.36
C PHE A 469 -16.74 -18.03 -4.39
N SER A 470 -17.71 -18.31 -5.26
CA SER A 470 -17.50 -19.30 -6.32
C SER A 470 -16.48 -18.79 -7.33
N SER A 471 -15.46 -19.60 -7.64
CA SER A 471 -14.53 -19.31 -8.76
C SER A 471 -15.18 -19.34 -10.13
N LYS A 472 -16.45 -19.78 -10.24
CA LYS A 472 -17.26 -19.73 -11.47
C LYS A 472 -17.80 -18.33 -11.78
N ILE A 473 -17.72 -17.39 -10.82
CA ILE A 473 -17.99 -15.97 -11.06
C ILE A 473 -17.01 -15.48 -12.13
N ASP A 474 -17.48 -14.58 -12.99
CA ASP A 474 -16.62 -13.96 -14.01
C ASP A 474 -15.36 -13.35 -13.38
N LYS A 475 -14.20 -13.60 -13.99
CA LYS A 475 -12.90 -13.22 -13.41
C LYS A 475 -12.75 -11.70 -13.27
N VAL A 476 -13.32 -10.93 -14.20
CA VAL A 476 -13.30 -9.46 -14.14
C VAL A 476 -14.18 -8.99 -12.98
N MET A 477 -15.37 -9.56 -12.83
CA MET A 477 -16.27 -9.25 -11.71
C MET A 477 -15.67 -9.63 -10.36
N LEU A 478 -15.01 -10.78 -10.26
CA LEU A 478 -14.35 -11.21 -9.02
C LEU A 478 -13.16 -10.30 -8.67
N ALA A 479 -12.37 -9.87 -9.66
CA ALA A 479 -11.27 -8.93 -9.45
C ALA A 479 -11.75 -7.53 -9.05
N LYS A 480 -12.82 -7.04 -9.69
CA LYS A 480 -13.50 -5.79 -9.28
C LYS A 480 -14.02 -5.89 -7.84
N PHE A 481 -14.73 -6.97 -7.51
CA PHE A 481 -15.24 -7.21 -6.16
C PHE A 481 -14.12 -7.25 -5.12
N ARG A 482 -12.99 -7.92 -5.42
CA ARG A 482 -11.79 -7.90 -4.57
C ARG A 482 -11.28 -6.49 -4.32
N ALA A 483 -11.19 -5.69 -5.38
CA ALA A 483 -10.74 -4.30 -5.27
C ALA A 483 -11.69 -3.47 -4.40
N GLU A 484 -13.01 -3.62 -4.55
CA GLU A 484 -14.01 -2.91 -3.74
C GLU A 484 -13.96 -3.30 -2.25
N CYS A 485 -13.88 -4.61 -1.95
CA CYS A 485 -13.75 -5.10 -0.58
C CYS A 485 -12.50 -4.53 0.11
N CYS A 486 -11.34 -4.61 -0.55
CA CYS A 486 -10.06 -4.24 0.03
C CYS A 486 -9.74 -2.73 -0.02
N LYS A 487 -10.60 -1.92 -0.65
CA LYS A 487 -10.41 -0.46 -0.76
C LYS A 487 -11.46 0.36 -0.03
N THR A 488 -12.40 -0.27 0.66
CA THR A 488 -13.43 0.45 1.44
C THR A 488 -12.81 1.00 2.75
N PRO A 489 -12.61 2.32 2.90
CA PRO A 489 -11.91 2.89 4.05
C PRO A 489 -12.83 3.24 5.22
N LEU A 490 -12.33 3.04 6.44
CA LEU A 490 -12.91 3.62 7.65
C LEU A 490 -12.83 5.16 7.65
N LYS A 491 -13.88 5.81 8.13
CA LYS A 491 -13.93 7.25 8.36
C LYS A 491 -13.65 7.55 9.83
N PRO A 492 -12.69 8.45 10.14
CA PRO A 492 -12.37 8.81 11.53
C PRO A 492 -13.62 9.29 12.30
N SER A 493 -13.96 8.59 13.38
CA SER A 493 -15.07 8.93 14.28
C SER A 493 -14.90 8.19 15.62
N ASP A 494 -15.67 8.61 16.63
CA ASP A 494 -15.85 7.94 17.93
C ASP A 494 -16.49 6.54 17.82
N LYS A 495 -17.25 6.28 16.76
CA LYS A 495 -17.88 5.00 16.43
C LYS A 495 -17.36 4.48 15.10
N ILE A 496 -17.44 3.17 14.89
CA ILE A 496 -17.11 2.59 13.59
C ILE A 496 -18.06 3.14 12.52
N MET A 497 -17.48 3.77 11.50
CA MET A 497 -18.18 4.25 10.33
C MET A 497 -17.27 4.24 9.10
N PHE A 498 -17.89 4.22 7.92
CA PHE A 498 -17.21 4.23 6.63
C PHE A 498 -17.55 5.51 5.88
N PHE A 499 -16.68 5.89 4.93
CA PHE A 499 -17.00 6.97 4.00
C PHE A 499 -18.22 6.65 3.14
N SER A 500 -19.05 7.64 2.85
CA SER A 500 -20.18 7.48 1.93
C SER A 500 -19.70 7.38 0.47
N LYS A 501 -20.55 6.86 -0.43
CA LYS A 501 -20.26 6.80 -1.88
C LYS A 501 -19.89 8.19 -2.44
N ASP A 502 -20.64 9.22 -2.03
CA ASP A 502 -20.36 10.62 -2.40
C ASP A 502 -18.99 11.10 -1.90
N GLU A 503 -18.59 10.73 -0.68
CA GLU A 503 -17.29 11.09 -0.12
C GLU A 503 -16.13 10.39 -0.85
N LEU A 504 -16.29 9.10 -1.15
CA LEU A 504 -15.33 8.30 -1.94
C LEU A 504 -15.12 8.90 -3.33
N ARG A 505 -16.20 9.28 -4.02
CA ARG A 505 -16.17 9.93 -5.34
C ARG A 505 -15.52 11.32 -5.30
N ARG A 506 -15.78 12.11 -4.26
CA ARG A 506 -15.15 13.44 -4.07
C ARG A 506 -13.68 13.33 -3.69
N GLY A 507 -13.27 12.19 -3.15
CA GLY A 507 -11.92 11.84 -2.76
C GLY A 507 -11.72 11.93 -1.25
N VAL A 508 -11.10 10.89 -0.69
CA VAL A 508 -10.79 10.74 0.72
C VAL A 508 -9.35 11.17 0.98
N THR A 509 -9.15 11.97 2.02
CA THR A 509 -7.81 12.32 2.49
C THR A 509 -7.25 11.17 3.32
N THR A 510 -6.14 10.58 2.87
CA THR A 510 -5.42 9.54 3.63
C THR A 510 -4.69 10.16 4.82
N GLY A 511 -4.21 9.34 5.76
CA GLY A 511 -3.40 9.80 6.91
C GLY A 511 -2.16 10.61 6.51
N ASN A 512 -1.70 10.47 5.27
CA ASN A 512 -0.53 11.18 4.71
C ASN A 512 -0.87 12.53 4.06
N GLY A 513 -2.15 12.92 4.02
CA GLY A 513 -2.62 14.19 3.44
C GLY A 513 -2.98 14.12 1.95
N ASP A 514 -2.80 12.97 1.30
CA ASP A 514 -3.13 12.77 -0.12
C ASP A 514 -4.61 12.48 -0.32
N LYS A 515 -5.19 13.02 -1.39
CA LYS A 515 -6.60 12.83 -1.72
C LYS A 515 -6.78 11.74 -2.77
N ILE A 516 -7.27 10.57 -2.37
CA ILE A 516 -7.52 9.44 -3.25
C ILE A 516 -9.01 9.39 -3.61
N LYS A 517 -9.32 9.37 -4.91
CA LYS A 517 -10.69 9.12 -5.39
C LYS A 517 -10.90 7.62 -5.53
N ILE A 518 -11.95 7.12 -4.90
CA ILE A 518 -12.30 5.70 -4.91
C ILE A 518 -13.67 5.59 -5.59
N PRO A 519 -13.83 4.73 -6.62
CA PRO A 519 -15.14 4.45 -7.22
C PRO A 519 -16.14 3.93 -6.19
N SER A 520 -17.44 4.11 -6.47
CA SER A 520 -18.49 3.60 -5.59
C SER A 520 -18.44 2.06 -5.54
N PRO A 521 -18.32 1.43 -4.35
CA PRO A 521 -18.13 -0.01 -4.23
C PRO A 521 -19.48 -0.76 -4.31
N ASN A 522 -20.14 -0.70 -5.47
CA ASN A 522 -21.52 -1.13 -5.62
C ASN A 522 -21.69 -2.67 -5.61
N LEU A 523 -20.70 -3.44 -6.07
CA LEU A 523 -20.71 -4.91 -5.95
C LEU A 523 -20.54 -5.33 -4.49
N PHE A 524 -19.68 -4.63 -3.76
CA PHE A 524 -19.44 -4.87 -2.34
C PHE A 524 -20.65 -4.50 -1.49
N ASP A 525 -21.25 -3.33 -1.71
CA ASP A 525 -22.48 -2.92 -1.01
C ASP A 525 -23.63 -3.91 -1.31
N ALA A 526 -23.77 -4.39 -2.56
CA ALA A 526 -24.75 -5.43 -2.90
C ALA A 526 -24.49 -6.77 -2.18
N ALA A 527 -23.22 -7.19 -2.08
CA ALA A 527 -22.85 -8.41 -1.37
C ALA A 527 -23.11 -8.29 0.14
N VAL A 528 -22.67 -7.21 0.78
CA VAL A 528 -22.88 -6.93 2.21
C VAL A 528 -24.37 -6.88 2.54
N LEU A 529 -25.15 -6.17 1.73
CA LEU A 529 -26.60 -6.07 1.86
C LEU A 529 -27.27 -7.44 1.77
N SER A 530 -26.79 -8.33 0.89
CA SER A 530 -27.36 -9.66 0.78
C SER A 530 -27.28 -10.46 2.10
N PHE A 531 -26.38 -10.11 3.03
CA PHE A 531 -26.23 -10.74 4.35
C PHE A 531 -26.97 -9.98 5.48
N ASP A 532 -27.71 -8.92 5.19
CA ASP A 532 -28.46 -8.15 6.18
C ASP A 532 -29.56 -8.97 6.88
N ASP A 533 -29.82 -8.71 8.16
CA ASP A 533 -30.83 -9.41 8.97
C ASP A 533 -32.26 -9.30 8.38
N ASP A 534 -32.57 -8.23 7.63
CA ASP A 534 -33.87 -8.05 6.98
C ASP A 534 -34.09 -9.05 5.82
N CYS A 535 -33.04 -9.78 5.39
CA CYS A 535 -33.18 -10.84 4.41
C CYS A 535 -33.85 -12.10 4.97
N ILE A 536 -33.93 -12.25 6.31
CA ILE A 536 -34.42 -13.46 6.97
C ILE A 536 -35.92 -13.66 6.70
N VAL A 537 -36.26 -14.73 5.99
CA VAL A 537 -37.64 -15.12 5.71
C VAL A 537 -38.28 -15.68 6.98
N LYS A 538 -38.97 -14.83 7.75
CA LYS A 538 -39.74 -15.27 8.92
C LYS A 538 -40.98 -16.02 8.46
N LYS A 539 -41.06 -17.33 8.78
CA LYS A 539 -42.29 -18.10 8.62
C LYS A 539 -43.34 -17.49 9.55
N GLN A 540 -44.36 -16.82 9.02
CA GLN A 540 -45.53 -16.51 9.86
C GLN A 540 -46.05 -17.85 10.39
N PRO A 541 -46.23 -18.02 11.72
CA PRO A 541 -46.89 -19.22 12.22
C PRO A 541 -48.26 -19.26 11.53
N GLY A 542 -48.46 -20.27 10.68
CA GLY A 542 -49.76 -20.46 10.04
C GLY A 542 -50.82 -20.45 11.14
N LYS A 543 -51.94 -19.74 10.92
CA LYS A 543 -53.09 -19.82 11.83
C LYS A 543 -53.29 -21.29 12.18
N ALA A 544 -53.16 -21.64 13.46
CA ALA A 544 -53.32 -23.00 13.92
C ALA A 544 -54.61 -23.56 13.32
N TYR A 545 -54.51 -24.55 12.44
CA TYR A 545 -55.68 -25.23 11.91
C TYR A 545 -56.22 -26.08 13.04
N ILE A 546 -57.27 -25.59 13.72
CA ILE A 546 -58.04 -26.39 14.67
C ILE A 546 -58.89 -27.33 13.81
N PRO A 547 -58.60 -28.65 13.78
CA PRO A 547 -59.44 -29.59 13.05
C PRO A 547 -60.87 -29.52 13.60
N ARG A 548 -61.87 -29.52 12.72
CA ARG A 548 -63.28 -29.52 13.14
C ARG A 548 -63.53 -30.73 14.03
N PRO A 549 -64.27 -30.59 15.14
CA PRO A 549 -64.64 -31.73 15.98
C PRO A 549 -65.33 -32.80 15.13
N ILE A 550 -64.87 -34.04 15.27
CA ILE A 550 -65.54 -35.20 14.67
C ILE A 550 -66.96 -35.23 15.24
N LYS A 551 -67.97 -35.03 14.39
CA LYS A 551 -69.37 -35.23 14.79
C LYS A 551 -69.51 -36.70 15.21
N PRO A 552 -70.00 -37.01 16.42
CA PRO A 552 -70.28 -38.39 16.77
C PRO A 552 -71.29 -38.94 15.76
N MET A 553 -70.89 -39.98 15.03
CA MET A 553 -71.84 -40.78 14.25
C MET A 553 -72.88 -41.30 15.24
N GLY A 554 -74.12 -40.81 15.10
CA GLY A 554 -75.24 -41.33 15.87
C GLY A 554 -75.30 -42.84 15.68
N ARG A 555 -75.26 -43.59 16.79
CA ARG A 555 -75.71 -44.97 16.80
C ARG A 555 -77.20 -44.96 16.42
N ARG A 556 -77.54 -45.70 15.36
CA ARG A 556 -78.93 -46.08 15.05
C ARG A 556 -79.48 -46.94 16.17
#